data_AF-R9XET6-F1
#
_entry.id   AF-R9XET6-F1
#
_cell.length_a   1.000
_cell.length_b   1.000
_cell.length_c   1.000
_cell.angle_alpha   90.00
_cell.angle_beta   90.00
_cell.angle_gamma   90.00
#
_symmetry.space_group_name_H-M   'P 1'
#
loop_
_entity.id
_entity.type
_entity.pdbx_description
1 polymer ?
#
loop_
_entity_poly.entity_id
_entity_poly.type
_entity_poly.pdbx_seq_one_letter_code
_entity_poly.pdbx_strand_id
1 'polypeptide(L)'
;MAKKISKHSRAARRNEVAEPEAQSLSNLPRAEKTDITSTLIRTAGKNEALLEAKLNRQRNKKQRVTKKSSSKEATLSIDKERLERALNFTSRLDGKREKSITRAKYVQSARKAGWEATNTMIRKELGELKAASPEQAEEDKDAMEEERDPEEEQEQTLDAVTAAPNIFSSLADDVEA
;
A
#
# COMPACT_ATOMS: atom_id res chain seq x y z
N MET A 1 -23.63 -32.74 47.44
CA MET A 1 -23.97 -31.97 48.65
C MET A 1 -22.80 -31.05 48.99
N ALA A 2 -22.98 -29.73 49.00
CA ALA A 2 -21.93 -28.79 49.37
C ALA A 2 -21.61 -28.94 50.87
N LYS A 3 -20.33 -29.05 51.23
CA LYS A 3 -19.89 -29.17 52.62
C LYS A 3 -20.14 -27.83 53.33
N LYS A 4 -20.88 -27.84 54.44
CA LYS A 4 -21.11 -26.63 55.25
C LYS A 4 -19.77 -26.12 55.79
N ILE A 5 -19.40 -24.89 55.44
CA ILE A 5 -18.17 -24.27 55.91
C ILE A 5 -18.44 -23.64 57.29
N SER A 6 -17.61 -23.97 58.28
CA SER A 6 -17.71 -23.40 59.64
C SER A 6 -17.43 -21.89 59.63
N LYS A 7 -18.14 -21.14 60.48
CA LYS A 7 -17.97 -19.69 60.70
C LYS A 7 -16.53 -19.29 61.10
N HIS A 8 -15.73 -20.23 61.60
CA HIS A 8 -14.34 -20.01 62.00
C HIS A 8 -13.31 -20.45 60.96
N SER A 9 -13.74 -20.92 59.79
CA SER A 9 -12.84 -21.35 58.72
C SER A 9 -12.03 -20.17 58.17
N ARG A 10 -10.82 -20.47 57.68
CA ARG A 10 -9.95 -19.50 57.02
C ARG A 10 -10.63 -18.83 55.83
N ALA A 11 -11.43 -19.58 55.07
CA ALA A 11 -12.21 -19.04 53.94
C ALA A 11 -13.28 -18.04 54.40
N ALA A 12 -13.95 -18.32 55.54
CA ALA A 12 -14.96 -17.42 56.12
C ALA A 12 -14.32 -16.13 56.64
N ARG A 13 -13.14 -16.22 57.28
CA ARG A 13 -12.39 -15.05 57.76
C ARG A 13 -11.83 -14.17 56.62
N ARG A 14 -11.65 -14.73 55.43
CA ARG A 14 -11.14 -14.03 54.25
C ARG A 14 -12.23 -13.51 53.32
N ASN A 15 -13.51 -13.67 53.68
CA ASN A 15 -14.66 -13.39 52.79
C ASN A 15 -14.54 -14.07 51.41
N GLU A 16 -13.85 -15.21 51.35
CA GLU A 16 -13.69 -16.01 50.12
C GLU A 16 -14.87 -16.96 49.90
N VAL A 17 -15.75 -17.09 50.88
CA VAL A 17 -16.97 -17.90 50.79
C VAL A 17 -18.05 -17.05 50.13
N ALA A 18 -18.37 -17.35 48.87
CA ALA A 18 -19.54 -16.78 48.21
C ALA A 18 -20.81 -17.28 48.92
N GLU A 19 -21.65 -16.35 49.37
CA GLU A 19 -22.98 -16.68 49.90
C GLU A 19 -23.77 -17.49 48.87
N PRO A 20 -24.55 -18.50 49.28
CA PRO A 20 -25.31 -19.34 48.35
C PRO A 20 -26.30 -18.53 47.53
N GLU A 21 -26.81 -17.43 48.09
CA GLU A 21 -27.65 -16.45 47.41
C GLU A 21 -26.90 -15.74 46.27
N ALA A 22 -25.61 -15.40 46.46
CA ALA A 22 -24.80 -14.78 45.41
C ALA A 22 -24.51 -15.73 44.24
N GLN A 23 -24.35 -17.03 44.52
CA GLN A 23 -24.23 -18.07 43.47
C GLN A 23 -25.54 -18.30 42.72
N SER A 24 -26.68 -18.11 43.39
CA SER A 24 -27.98 -18.19 42.72
C SER A 24 -28.19 -17.05 41.70
N LEU A 25 -27.68 -15.85 42.01
CA LEU A 25 -27.75 -14.67 41.13
C LEU A 25 -26.79 -14.73 39.93
N SER A 26 -25.75 -15.58 39.97
CA SER A 26 -24.87 -15.79 38.81
C SER A 26 -25.46 -16.71 37.74
N ASN A 27 -26.45 -17.53 38.09
CA ASN A 27 -27.10 -18.47 37.17
C ASN A 27 -28.28 -17.85 36.41
N LEU A 28 -28.71 -16.64 36.80
CA LEU A 28 -29.78 -15.93 36.09
C LEU A 28 -29.24 -15.34 34.79
N PRO A 29 -29.97 -15.48 33.67
CA PRO A 29 -29.58 -14.86 32.41
C PRO A 29 -29.58 -13.34 32.58
N ARG A 30 -28.40 -12.75 32.58
CA ARG A 30 -28.22 -11.29 32.56
C ARG A 30 -28.50 -10.79 31.15
N ALA A 31 -29.07 -9.60 31.02
CA ALA A 31 -29.14 -8.93 29.73
C ALA A 31 -27.72 -8.82 29.16
N GLU A 32 -27.53 -9.28 27.92
CA GLU A 32 -26.24 -9.23 27.27
C GLU A 32 -25.71 -7.78 27.26
N LYS A 33 -24.42 -7.59 27.58
CA LYS A 33 -23.68 -6.30 27.56
C LYS A 33 -23.84 -5.37 28.77
N THR A 34 -24.37 -5.80 29.91
CA THR A 34 -24.39 -4.95 31.14
C THR A 34 -23.04 -4.85 31.85
N ASP A 35 -22.11 -5.76 31.59
CA ASP A 35 -20.80 -5.83 32.27
C ASP A 35 -19.78 -4.86 31.67
N ILE A 36 -20.07 -3.55 31.75
CA ILE A 36 -19.24 -2.46 31.24
C ILE A 36 -17.83 -2.49 31.86
N THR A 37 -17.73 -2.92 33.11
CA THR A 37 -16.45 -3.06 33.84
C THR A 37 -15.51 -4.05 33.15
N SER A 38 -16.02 -5.20 32.69
CA SER A 38 -15.22 -6.20 31.98
C SER A 38 -14.70 -5.66 30.64
N THR A 39 -15.54 -4.88 29.96
CA THR A 39 -15.21 -4.22 28.70
C THR A 39 -14.15 -3.14 28.93
N LEU A 40 -14.30 -2.33 29.98
CA LEU A 40 -13.36 -1.29 30.39
C LEU A 40 -11.99 -1.88 30.78
N ILE A 41 -11.97 -2.97 31.56
CA ILE A 41 -10.73 -3.66 31.95
C ILE A 41 -10.03 -4.23 30.70
N ARG A 42 -10.80 -4.84 29.78
CA ARG A 42 -10.25 -5.39 28.54
C ARG A 42 -9.72 -4.30 27.61
N THR A 43 -10.38 -3.16 27.49
CA THR A 43 -9.90 -2.03 26.68
C THR A 43 -8.70 -1.36 27.31
N ALA A 44 -8.69 -1.16 28.63
CA ALA A 44 -7.55 -0.62 29.37
C ALA A 44 -6.32 -1.51 29.21
N GLY A 45 -6.44 -2.83 29.44
CA GLY A 45 -5.32 -3.76 29.27
C GLY A 45 -4.80 -3.86 27.83
N LYS A 46 -5.68 -3.77 26.82
CA LYS A 46 -5.26 -3.69 25.41
C LYS A 46 -4.51 -2.39 25.12
N ASN A 47 -5.01 -1.26 25.62
CA ASN A 47 -4.38 0.05 25.41
C ASN A 47 -3.03 0.12 26.12
N GLU A 48 -2.92 -0.42 27.33
CA GLU A 48 -1.67 -0.55 28.08
C GLU A 48 -0.65 -1.41 27.32
N ALA A 49 -1.04 -2.61 26.88
CA ALA A 49 -0.16 -3.48 26.08
C ALA A 49 0.29 -2.83 24.76
N LEU A 50 -0.58 -2.07 24.08
CA LEU A 50 -0.24 -1.32 22.88
C LEU A 50 0.74 -0.17 23.18
N LEU A 51 0.56 0.53 24.31
CA LEU A 51 1.48 1.57 24.76
C LEU A 51 2.85 0.99 25.11
N GLU A 52 2.90 -0.12 25.85
CA GLU A 52 4.14 -0.84 26.14
C GLU A 52 4.84 -1.30 24.85
N ALA A 53 4.11 -1.89 23.91
CA ALA A 53 4.65 -2.28 22.62
C ALA A 53 5.19 -1.08 21.82
N LYS A 54 4.50 0.08 21.86
CA LYS A 54 4.95 1.31 21.22
C LYS A 54 6.22 1.86 21.87
N LEU A 55 6.28 1.90 23.20
CA LEU A 55 7.46 2.33 23.96
C LEU A 55 8.64 1.40 23.70
N ASN A 56 8.43 0.08 23.69
CA ASN A 56 9.47 -0.91 23.39
C ASN A 56 9.96 -0.77 21.94
N ARG A 57 9.07 -0.56 20.96
CA ARG A 57 9.46 -0.26 19.57
C ARG A 57 10.27 1.03 19.45
N GLN A 58 9.91 2.09 20.19
CA GLN A 58 10.67 3.35 20.19
C GLN A 58 12.04 3.21 20.87
N ARG A 59 12.13 2.50 22.01
CA ARG A 59 13.39 2.18 22.68
C ARG A 59 14.32 1.39 21.76
N ASN A 60 13.79 0.34 21.11
CA ASN A 60 14.54 -0.48 20.17
C ASN A 60 14.95 0.31 18.91
N LYS A 61 14.12 1.26 18.42
CA LYS A 61 14.48 2.12 17.30
C LYS A 61 15.70 3.01 17.59
N LYS A 62 15.86 3.48 18.83
CA LYS A 62 17.04 4.25 19.27
C LYS A 62 18.29 3.37 19.42
N GLN A 63 18.14 2.09 19.78
CA GLN A 63 19.26 1.14 19.89
C GLN A 63 19.70 0.51 18.55
N ARG A 64 18.92 0.62 17.47
CA ARG A 64 19.26 0.02 16.16
C ARG A 64 20.43 0.69 15.41
N VAL A 65 20.96 1.80 15.90
CA VAL A 65 22.10 2.50 15.27
C VAL A 65 23.46 1.92 15.70
N THR A 66 23.52 1.12 16.77
CA THR A 66 24.76 0.45 17.17
C THR A 66 24.83 -0.93 16.52
N LYS A 67 25.69 -1.04 15.50
CA LYS A 67 26.16 -2.28 14.89
C LYS A 67 26.39 -3.39 15.95
N LYS A 68 25.92 -4.60 15.61
CA LYS A 68 26.43 -5.91 16.08
C LYS A 68 25.83 -6.47 17.38
N SER A 69 24.58 -6.95 17.29
CA SER A 69 24.10 -8.07 18.11
C SER A 69 23.03 -8.91 17.41
N SER A 70 23.22 -9.20 16.12
CA SER A 70 22.50 -10.30 15.45
C SER A 70 23.20 -11.62 15.78
N SER A 71 23.12 -12.06 17.02
CA SER A 71 23.51 -13.41 17.36
C SER A 71 22.60 -13.97 18.45
N LYS A 72 21.88 -15.02 18.05
CA LYS A 72 21.45 -16.13 18.89
C LYS A 72 20.32 -15.82 19.86
N GLU A 73 19.11 -15.72 19.32
CA GLU A 73 17.96 -16.33 20.00
C GLU A 73 17.09 -16.99 18.92
N ALA A 74 16.82 -18.26 19.15
CA ALA A 74 16.40 -19.25 18.16
C ALA A 74 15.13 -18.84 17.39
N THR A 75 15.27 -18.53 16.11
CA THR A 75 14.18 -18.77 15.17
C THR A 75 14.02 -20.29 15.08
N LEU A 76 12.94 -20.81 15.63
CA LEU A 76 12.49 -22.19 15.47
C LEU A 76 12.62 -22.58 13.98
N SER A 77 13.12 -23.78 13.68
CA SER A 77 13.49 -24.20 12.33
C SER A 77 12.40 -23.98 11.26
N ILE A 78 11.12 -24.03 11.66
CA ILE A 78 9.95 -23.74 10.81
C ILE A 78 9.92 -22.28 10.35
N ASP A 79 10.27 -21.33 11.22
CA ASP A 79 10.27 -19.90 10.88
C ASP A 79 11.45 -19.54 9.99
N LYS A 80 12.57 -20.28 10.10
CA LYS A 80 13.74 -20.10 9.23
C LYS A 80 13.41 -20.46 7.78
N GLU A 81 12.82 -21.62 7.53
CA GLU A 81 12.41 -22.01 6.17
C GLU A 81 11.34 -21.07 5.60
N ARG A 82 10.39 -20.64 6.43
CA ARG A 82 9.35 -19.69 6.00
C ARG A 82 9.94 -18.32 5.67
N LEU A 83 10.92 -17.86 6.45
CA LEU A 83 11.68 -16.64 6.16
C LEU A 83 12.53 -16.79 4.89
N GLU A 84 13.23 -17.91 4.70
CA GLU A 84 14.02 -18.18 3.50
C GLU A 84 13.13 -18.23 2.25
N ARG A 85 11.97 -18.90 2.31
CA ARG A 85 10.99 -18.91 1.21
C ARG A 85 10.43 -17.51 0.95
N ALA A 86 10.07 -16.76 1.99
CA ALA A 86 9.58 -15.39 1.83
C ALA A 86 10.64 -14.49 1.21
N LEU A 87 11.90 -14.60 1.65
CA LEU A 87 13.02 -13.79 1.16
C LEU A 87 13.37 -14.14 -0.30
N ASN A 88 13.31 -15.42 -0.66
CA ASN A 88 13.48 -15.89 -2.04
C ASN A 88 12.30 -15.47 -2.95
N PHE A 89 11.08 -15.39 -2.42
CA PHE A 89 9.93 -14.91 -3.18
C PHE A 89 10.01 -13.39 -3.39
N THR A 90 10.39 -12.64 -2.35
CA THR A 90 10.58 -11.20 -2.45
C THR A 90 11.72 -10.86 -3.39
N SER A 91 12.86 -11.57 -3.39
CA SER A 91 13.97 -11.27 -4.31
C SER A 91 13.59 -11.52 -5.78
N ARG A 92 12.80 -12.57 -6.07
CA ARG A 92 12.30 -12.84 -7.42
C ARG A 92 11.25 -11.83 -7.88
N LEU A 93 10.33 -11.43 -7.00
CA LEU A 93 9.30 -10.43 -7.32
C LEU A 93 9.89 -9.03 -7.42
N ASP A 94 10.81 -8.66 -6.54
CA ASP A 94 11.41 -7.33 -6.53
C ASP A 94 12.28 -7.13 -7.79
N GLY A 95 13.01 -8.17 -8.24
CA GLY A 95 13.69 -8.12 -9.53
C GLY A 95 12.73 -8.00 -10.73
N LYS A 96 11.56 -8.63 -10.70
CA LYS A 96 10.51 -8.43 -11.73
C LYS A 96 9.91 -7.03 -11.68
N ARG A 97 9.66 -6.51 -10.47
CA ARG A 97 9.15 -5.17 -10.23
C ARG A 97 10.15 -4.12 -10.72
N GLU A 98 11.43 -4.26 -10.40
CA GLU A 98 12.49 -3.38 -10.85
C GLU A 98 12.61 -3.40 -12.38
N LYS A 99 12.64 -4.59 -13.01
CA LYS A 99 12.63 -4.72 -14.48
C LYS A 99 11.40 -4.07 -15.13
N SER A 100 10.23 -4.20 -14.50
CA SER A 100 9.00 -3.55 -14.98
C SER A 100 9.08 -2.03 -14.88
N ILE A 101 9.58 -1.52 -13.75
CA ILE A 101 9.76 -0.08 -13.54
C ILE A 101 10.80 0.50 -14.50
N THR A 102 11.94 -0.17 -14.68
CA THR A 102 12.99 0.29 -15.60
C THR A 102 12.51 0.26 -17.04
N ARG A 103 11.77 -0.79 -17.46
CA ARG A 103 11.16 -0.85 -18.80
C ARG A 103 10.14 0.26 -19.02
N ALA A 104 9.26 0.51 -18.03
CA ALA A 104 8.27 1.58 -18.11
C ALA A 104 8.96 2.96 -18.22
N LYS A 105 9.95 3.22 -17.37
CA LYS A 105 10.76 4.45 -17.42
C LYS A 105 11.47 4.60 -18.76
N TYR A 106 12.08 3.52 -19.27
CA TYR A 106 12.75 3.52 -20.57
C TYR A 106 11.79 3.85 -21.73
N VAL A 107 10.61 3.22 -21.75
CA VAL A 107 9.60 3.51 -22.78
C VAL A 107 9.10 4.95 -22.68
N GLN A 108 8.84 5.44 -21.47
CA GLN A 108 8.43 6.83 -21.24
C GLN A 108 9.53 7.81 -21.67
N SER A 109 10.79 7.57 -21.31
CA SER A 109 11.91 8.42 -21.70
C SER A 109 12.16 8.36 -23.20
N ALA A 110 12.07 7.19 -23.83
CA ALA A 110 12.27 7.04 -25.27
C ALA A 110 11.16 7.73 -26.08
N ARG A 111 9.89 7.56 -25.67
CA ARG A 111 8.75 8.28 -26.28
C ARG A 111 8.86 9.79 -26.11
N LYS A 112 9.21 10.25 -24.90
CA LYS A 112 9.39 11.67 -24.63
C LYS A 112 10.58 12.24 -25.42
N ALA A 113 11.71 11.53 -25.48
CA ALA A 113 12.89 11.97 -26.22
C ALA A 113 12.61 12.09 -27.73
N GLY A 114 11.84 11.17 -28.31
CA GLY A 114 11.39 11.29 -29.70
C GLY A 114 10.55 12.54 -29.92
N TRP A 115 9.61 12.82 -29.01
CA TRP A 115 8.74 13.99 -29.10
C TRP A 115 9.47 15.31 -28.87
N GLU A 116 10.40 15.36 -27.92
CA GLU A 116 11.27 16.52 -27.71
C GLU A 116 12.16 16.76 -28.94
N ALA A 117 12.77 15.70 -29.50
CA ALA A 117 13.59 15.83 -30.71
C ALA A 117 12.77 16.39 -31.88
N THR A 118 11.58 15.85 -32.16
CA THR A 118 10.69 16.38 -33.21
C THR A 118 10.29 17.81 -32.93
N ASN A 119 9.94 18.16 -31.68
CA ASN A 119 9.59 19.54 -31.32
C ASN A 119 10.78 20.49 -31.50
N THR A 120 12.00 20.06 -31.18
CA THR A 120 13.20 20.87 -31.41
C THR A 120 13.50 21.03 -32.90
N MET A 121 13.29 20.00 -33.73
CA MET A 121 13.45 20.10 -35.19
C MET A 121 12.42 21.06 -35.79
N ILE A 122 11.14 20.90 -35.45
CA ILE A 122 10.06 21.80 -35.90
C ILE A 122 10.34 23.25 -35.49
N ARG A 123 10.81 23.49 -34.25
CA ARG A 123 11.16 24.85 -33.79
C ARG A 123 12.35 25.44 -34.54
N LYS A 124 13.34 24.63 -34.91
CA LYS A 124 14.47 25.07 -35.74
C LYS A 124 14.03 25.41 -37.15
N GLU A 125 13.26 24.52 -37.78
CA GLU A 125 12.70 24.71 -39.12
C GLU A 125 11.79 25.96 -39.18
N LEU A 126 10.90 26.15 -38.19
CA LEU A 126 10.09 27.37 -38.08
C LEU A 126 10.94 28.63 -37.87
N GLY A 127 12.01 28.53 -37.09
CA GLY A 127 12.95 29.65 -36.89
C GLY A 127 13.67 30.02 -38.18
N GLU A 128 14.11 29.03 -38.95
CA GLU A 128 14.77 29.20 -40.24
C GLU A 128 13.81 29.75 -41.31
N LEU A 129 12.57 29.28 -41.35
CA LEU A 129 11.52 29.82 -42.22
C LEU A 129 11.16 31.28 -41.88
N LYS A 130 11.06 31.62 -40.59
CA LYS A 130 10.84 33.01 -40.15
C LYS A 130 12.04 33.92 -40.42
N ALA A 131 13.26 33.40 -40.36
CA ALA A 131 14.47 34.14 -40.71
C ALA A 131 14.63 34.34 -42.22
N ALA A 132 14.11 33.41 -43.03
CA ALA A 132 14.13 33.47 -44.50
C ALA A 132 12.99 34.30 -45.11
N SER A 133 11.90 34.56 -44.37
CA SER A 133 10.78 35.41 -44.79
C SER A 133 10.44 36.45 -43.71
N PRO A 134 11.04 37.66 -43.74
CA PRO A 134 10.77 38.69 -42.75
C PRO A 134 9.47 39.48 -43.00
N GLU A 135 8.62 39.09 -43.96
CA GLU A 135 7.52 39.95 -44.44
C GLU A 135 6.09 39.58 -43.97
N GLN A 136 5.89 38.59 -43.09
CA GLN A 136 4.54 38.19 -42.62
C GLN A 136 4.46 37.95 -41.11
N ALA A 137 4.78 38.96 -40.30
CA ALA A 137 4.76 38.85 -38.84
C ALA A 137 3.67 39.70 -38.12
N GLU A 138 2.64 40.19 -38.83
CA GLU A 138 1.65 41.13 -38.26
C GLU A 138 0.17 40.70 -38.36
N GLU A 139 -0.20 39.46 -38.71
CA GLU A 139 -1.64 39.10 -38.85
C GLU A 139 -2.20 37.96 -37.98
N ASP A 140 -1.40 37.14 -37.29
CA ASP A 140 -1.92 35.98 -36.54
C ASP A 140 -1.79 36.14 -35.01
N LYS A 141 -2.42 37.18 -34.43
CA LYS A 141 -2.51 37.34 -32.96
C LYS A 141 -3.90 37.42 -32.37
N ASP A 142 -4.98 37.32 -33.15
CA ASP A 142 -6.32 37.69 -32.67
C ASP A 142 -7.42 36.62 -32.75
N ALA A 143 -7.09 35.33 -32.89
CA ALA A 143 -8.15 34.31 -32.94
C ALA A 143 -7.75 33.00 -32.26
N MET A 144 -7.92 32.92 -30.94
CA MET A 144 -8.47 31.75 -30.20
C MET A 144 -8.29 31.96 -28.69
N GLU A 145 -8.98 32.96 -28.15
CA GLU A 145 -9.36 32.97 -26.73
C GLU A 145 -10.90 32.96 -26.72
N GLU A 146 -11.50 31.78 -26.82
CA GLU A 146 -12.92 31.61 -26.53
C GLU A 146 -13.13 30.34 -25.69
N GLU A 147 -13.75 30.59 -24.54
CA GLU A 147 -14.13 29.67 -23.48
C GLU A 147 -14.65 28.32 -23.98
N ARG A 148 -14.18 27.23 -23.35
CA ARG A 148 -14.89 25.96 -23.38
C ARG A 148 -14.86 25.30 -22.00
N ASP A 149 -15.92 25.55 -21.25
CA ASP A 149 -16.35 24.74 -20.10
C ASP A 149 -17.61 23.94 -20.53
N PRO A 150 -18.10 22.95 -19.76
CA PRO A 150 -17.92 21.53 -20.12
C PRO A 150 -19.25 20.80 -20.36
N GLU A 151 -19.13 19.50 -20.71
CA GLU A 151 -20.18 18.48 -20.68
C GLU A 151 -21.27 18.57 -21.77
N GLU A 152 -21.24 17.63 -22.72
CA GLU A 152 -22.44 16.90 -23.14
C GLU A 152 -22.06 15.66 -23.98
N GLU A 153 -22.83 14.60 -23.74
CA GLU A 153 -22.62 13.21 -24.11
C GLU A 153 -22.69 12.95 -25.62
N GLN A 154 -21.79 12.11 -26.13
CA GLN A 154 -22.02 11.39 -27.39
C GLN A 154 -21.58 9.93 -27.23
N GLU A 155 -22.54 9.08 -26.83
CA GLU A 155 -22.57 7.67 -27.19
C GLU A 155 -22.81 7.56 -28.71
N GLN A 156 -21.96 6.79 -29.41
CA GLN A 156 -22.11 6.15 -30.73
C GLN A 156 -20.69 5.99 -31.31
N THR A 157 -20.20 4.88 -31.86
CA THR A 157 -20.73 3.57 -32.26
C THR A 157 -19.51 2.64 -32.40
N LEU A 158 -19.60 1.42 -31.89
CA LEU A 158 -18.66 0.35 -32.25
C LEU A 158 -19.01 -0.11 -33.66
N ASP A 159 -18.17 0.20 -34.66
CA ASP A 159 -17.93 -0.69 -35.80
C ASP A 159 -16.78 -0.20 -36.71
N ALA A 160 -16.01 -1.19 -37.20
CA ALA A 160 -14.99 -1.13 -38.25
C ALA A 160 -13.64 -0.44 -37.97
N VAL A 161 -12.82 -1.01 -37.08
CA VAL A 161 -11.35 -0.88 -37.21
C VAL A 161 -10.88 -1.91 -38.24
N THR A 162 -10.75 -1.49 -39.49
CA THR A 162 -10.02 -2.26 -40.50
C THR A 162 -8.61 -2.51 -40.01
N ALA A 163 -8.20 -3.78 -40.00
CA ALA A 163 -6.89 -4.22 -39.55
C ALA A 163 -5.79 -3.57 -40.42
N ALA A 164 -5.16 -2.52 -39.89
CA ALA A 164 -3.92 -2.01 -40.45
C ALA A 164 -2.84 -3.10 -40.32
N PRO A 165 -2.08 -3.42 -41.38
CA PRO A 165 -1.01 -4.39 -41.28
C PRO A 165 0.04 -3.90 -40.28
N ASN A 166 0.45 -4.78 -39.37
CA ASN A 166 1.45 -4.48 -38.35
C ASN A 166 2.77 -4.08 -39.02
N ILE A 167 3.22 -2.83 -38.79
CA ILE A 167 4.47 -2.26 -39.33
C ILE A 167 5.72 -3.10 -38.95
N PHE A 168 5.61 -3.98 -37.95
CA PHE A 168 6.69 -4.87 -37.52
C PHE A 168 6.80 -6.17 -38.33
N SER A 169 5.85 -6.51 -39.21
CA SER A 169 5.94 -7.75 -40.00
C SER A 169 7.05 -7.68 -41.05
N SER A 170 7.38 -6.49 -41.56
CA SER A 170 8.48 -6.31 -42.53
C SER A 170 9.87 -6.28 -41.89
N LEU A 171 9.96 -6.31 -40.55
CA LEU A 171 11.24 -6.28 -39.83
C LEU A 171 11.72 -7.69 -39.42
N ALA A 172 10.87 -8.71 -39.57
CA ALA A 172 11.22 -10.09 -39.23
C ALA A 172 12.08 -10.78 -40.31
N ASP A 173 12.05 -10.29 -41.55
CA ASP A 173 12.76 -10.90 -42.68
C ASP A 173 14.23 -10.46 -42.83
N ASP A 174 14.70 -9.49 -42.02
CA ASP A 174 16.02 -8.86 -42.17
C ASP A 174 17.05 -9.32 -41.11
N VAL A 175 16.80 -10.46 -40.43
CA VAL A 175 17.66 -11.01 -39.35
C VAL A 175 18.33 -12.34 -39.73
N GLU A 176 18.35 -12.71 -41.01
CA GLU A 176 19.20 -13.80 -41.50
C GLU A 176 20.09 -13.35 -42.68
N ALA A 177 21.28 -12.84 -42.35
CA ALA A 177 22.46 -12.82 -43.21
C ALA A 177 23.73 -12.91 -42.37
#